data_AF-A0A1J5PZX5-F1
#
_entry.id   AF-A0A1J5PZX5-F1
#
_cell.length_a   1.000
_cell.length_b   1.000
_cell.length_c   1.000
_cell.angle_alpha   90.00
_cell.angle_beta   90.00
_cell.angle_gamma   90.00
#
_symmetry.space_group_name_H-M   'P 1'
#
loop_
_entity.id
_entity.type
_entity.pdbx_description
1 polymer ?
#
loop_
_entity_poly.entity_id
_entity_poly.type
_entity_poly.pdbx_seq_one_letter_code
_entity_poly.pdbx_strand_id
1 'polypeptide(L)'
;MDDVKMPATQWGNCMEQDPVVEIDFLGPVRIRVDQQVCEANDKKAILMLFVLAVRGSTSRQQMASLLWPGTDSERSQGSLRLRIHKLNRICPGLIQSHLNSIALHPAVRHDLGFLTQDQEIPLQVALAAHRGHLIGSMEFPDNPQLNAMITHYRQQIINKSASLLYRNAKACALNKDYRQSIEFLNQILLLSPHNEAACRHLMRVHVLSGCRAAAIETYEGFRKNMRESLGIEPDTKTKRLHMDILTLQHDSDYHESMQADLDSSVI
;
A
#
# COMPACT_ATOMS: atom_id res chain seq x y z
N MET A 1 62.40 -41.53 6.08
CA MET A 1 62.98 -40.18 5.93
C MET A 1 62.74 -39.77 4.49
N ASP A 2 61.77 -38.93 4.14
CA ASP A 2 60.93 -38.07 4.96
C ASP A 2 59.56 -37.87 4.30
N ASP A 3 58.56 -37.80 5.17
CA ASP A 3 57.25 -37.20 4.94
C ASP A 3 57.41 -35.77 4.40
N VAL A 4 56.75 -35.46 3.28
CA VAL A 4 56.37 -34.07 2.98
C VAL A 4 54.86 -34.03 2.75
N LYS A 5 54.15 -33.76 3.84
CA LYS A 5 52.77 -33.25 3.85
C LYS A 5 52.69 -32.00 2.98
N MET A 6 51.85 -32.01 1.94
CA MET A 6 51.37 -30.78 1.31
C MET A 6 50.05 -30.34 1.97
N PRO A 7 49.84 -29.03 2.15
CA PRO A 7 48.88 -28.49 3.10
C PRO A 7 47.44 -28.57 2.60
N ALA A 8 46.54 -28.74 3.57
CA ALA A 8 45.13 -28.42 3.43
C ALA A 8 44.94 -26.90 3.28
N THR A 9 43.73 -26.55 2.81
CA THR A 9 43.09 -25.22 2.79
C THR A 9 43.60 -24.19 1.79
N GLN A 10 42.80 -23.99 0.74
CA GLN A 10 42.16 -22.70 0.44
C GLN A 10 40.92 -22.97 -0.41
N TRP A 11 39.80 -23.27 0.25
CA TRP A 11 38.49 -23.02 -0.35
C TRP A 11 38.31 -21.51 -0.23
N GLY A 12 38.78 -20.80 -1.25
CA GLY A 12 38.48 -19.37 -1.39
C GLY A 12 36.96 -19.21 -1.36
N ASN A 13 36.51 -18.26 -0.54
CA ASN A 13 35.15 -17.75 -0.50
C ASN A 13 34.70 -17.40 -1.94
N CYS A 14 34.09 -18.34 -2.65
CA CYS A 14 33.01 -17.98 -3.53
C CYS A 14 31.88 -17.55 -2.60
N MET A 15 31.79 -16.24 -2.36
CA MET A 15 30.50 -15.64 -2.04
C MET A 15 29.60 -15.93 -3.25
N GLU A 16 29.03 -17.14 -3.30
CA GLU A 16 27.80 -17.41 -4.02
C GLU A 16 26.82 -16.40 -3.44
N GLN A 17 26.67 -15.27 -4.12
CA GLN A 17 25.66 -14.30 -3.75
C GLN A 17 24.35 -15.05 -3.89
N ASP A 18 23.69 -15.31 -2.76
CA ASP A 18 22.35 -15.89 -2.77
C ASP A 18 21.52 -15.09 -3.78
N PRO A 19 20.80 -15.76 -4.70
CA PRO A 19 20.06 -15.07 -5.74
C PRO A 19 19.12 -14.04 -5.10
N VAL A 20 19.11 -12.83 -5.64
CA VAL A 20 18.27 -11.76 -5.10
C VAL A 20 16.84 -12.04 -5.51
N VAL A 21 16.03 -12.48 -4.55
CA VAL A 21 14.62 -12.75 -4.75
C VAL A 21 13.81 -11.53 -4.33
N GLU A 22 13.01 -11.00 -5.25
CA GLU A 22 12.10 -9.88 -4.97
C GLU A 22 10.64 -10.30 -5.22
N ILE A 23 9.73 -9.86 -4.36
CA ILE A 23 8.30 -10.10 -4.50
C ILE A 23 7.56 -8.76 -4.54
N ASP A 24 6.84 -8.54 -5.64
CA ASP A 24 5.97 -7.39 -5.79
C ASP A 24 4.54 -7.85 -5.44
N PHE A 25 3.97 -7.35 -4.34
CA PHE A 25 2.58 -7.58 -3.94
C PHE A 25 1.66 -6.42 -4.30
N LEU A 26 2.21 -5.27 -4.67
CA LEU A 26 1.47 -4.09 -5.08
C LEU A 26 1.22 -4.11 -6.59
N GLY A 27 0.11 -4.75 -6.95
CA GLY A 27 -0.35 -5.02 -8.30
C GLY A 27 -0.53 -6.54 -8.48
N PRO A 28 -0.55 -7.02 -9.73
CA PRO A 28 -0.39 -8.44 -10.00
C PRO A 28 0.87 -8.99 -9.32
N VAL A 29 0.75 -10.10 -8.59
CA VAL A 29 1.87 -10.64 -7.81
C VAL A 29 2.96 -11.18 -8.73
N ARG A 30 4.17 -10.66 -8.58
CA ARG A 30 5.34 -11.08 -9.35
C ARG A 30 6.45 -11.52 -8.42
N ILE A 31 7.11 -12.62 -8.78
CA ILE A 31 8.32 -13.09 -8.10
C ILE A 31 9.47 -12.92 -9.10
N ARG A 32 10.52 -12.22 -8.71
CA ARG A 32 11.71 -11.99 -9.53
C ARG A 32 12.89 -12.72 -8.91
N VAL A 33 13.57 -13.56 -9.69
CA VAL A 33 14.81 -14.26 -9.31
C VAL A 33 15.86 -13.89 -10.35
N ASP A 34 16.95 -13.23 -9.93
CA ASP A 34 18.02 -12.77 -10.82
C ASP A 34 17.49 -12.04 -12.07
N GLN A 35 16.51 -11.16 -11.87
CA GLN A 35 15.78 -10.38 -12.89
C GLN A 35 14.85 -11.17 -13.82
N GLN A 36 14.73 -12.49 -13.70
CA GLN A 36 13.69 -13.25 -14.39
C GLN A 36 12.37 -13.19 -13.62
N VAL A 37 11.30 -12.79 -14.32
CA VAL A 37 9.95 -12.73 -13.74
C VAL A 37 9.30 -14.10 -13.84
N CYS A 38 8.94 -14.66 -12.68
CA CYS A 38 8.05 -15.80 -12.56
C CYS A 38 6.67 -15.29 -12.13
N GLU A 39 5.66 -15.47 -12.98
CA GLU A 39 4.28 -15.22 -12.58
C GLU A 39 3.82 -16.31 -11.60
N ALA A 40 3.47 -15.88 -10.39
CA ALA A 40 2.88 -16.77 -9.40
C ALA A 40 1.37 -16.86 -9.69
N ASN A 41 0.95 -17.84 -10.49
CA ASN A 41 -0.48 -18.07 -10.75
C ASN A 41 -1.16 -18.96 -9.69
N ASP A 42 -0.38 -19.51 -8.77
CA ASP A 42 -0.86 -20.34 -7.68
C ASP A 42 -1.39 -19.47 -6.53
N LYS A 43 -2.72 -19.32 -6.47
CA LYS A 43 -3.43 -18.56 -5.43
C LYS A 43 -3.02 -18.92 -4.00
N LYS A 44 -2.82 -20.22 -3.69
CA LYS A 44 -2.45 -20.63 -2.32
C LYS A 44 -0.99 -20.31 -2.02
N ALA A 45 -0.10 -20.39 -3.02
CA ALA A 45 1.28 -19.92 -2.86
C ALA A 45 1.34 -18.42 -2.63
N ILE A 46 0.58 -17.62 -3.40
CA ILE A 46 0.50 -16.16 -3.23
C ILE A 46 0.02 -15.80 -1.82
N LEU A 47 -1.09 -16.41 -1.37
CA LEU A 47 -1.61 -16.20 -0.03
C LEU A 47 -0.59 -16.56 1.06
N MET A 48 0.14 -17.66 0.88
CA MET A 48 1.20 -18.07 1.79
C MET A 48 2.31 -17.01 1.85
N LEU A 49 2.84 -16.59 0.70
CA LEU A 49 3.90 -15.60 0.62
C LEU A 49 3.46 -14.25 1.20
N PHE A 50 2.23 -13.84 0.95
CA PHE A 50 1.65 -12.64 1.54
C PHE A 50 1.59 -12.73 3.07
N VAL A 51 1.08 -13.84 3.62
CA VAL A 51 1.03 -14.07 5.08
C VAL A 51 2.43 -14.00 5.67
N LEU A 52 3.43 -14.63 5.03
CA LEU A 52 4.81 -14.60 5.51
C LEU A 52 5.43 -13.20 5.42
N ALA A 53 5.10 -12.41 4.39
CA ALA A 53 5.58 -11.04 4.24
C ALA A 53 5.03 -10.10 5.33
N VAL A 54 3.75 -10.25 5.70
CA VAL A 54 3.10 -9.35 6.67
C VAL A 54 3.18 -9.81 8.13
N ARG A 55 3.27 -11.13 8.39
CA ARG A 55 3.36 -11.70 9.75
C ARG A 55 4.75 -12.21 10.11
N GLY A 56 5.62 -12.43 9.14
CA GLY A 56 6.89 -13.11 9.36
C GLY A 56 6.73 -14.62 9.60
N SER A 57 7.59 -15.16 10.45
CA SER A 57 7.66 -16.60 10.77
C SER A 57 6.31 -17.13 11.27
N THR A 58 5.77 -18.13 10.58
CA THR A 58 4.46 -18.73 10.86
C THR A 58 4.59 -20.24 11.03
N SER A 59 3.88 -20.84 11.98
CA SER A 59 3.93 -22.31 12.13
C SER A 59 3.30 -23.01 10.92
N ARG A 60 3.83 -24.18 10.57
CA ARG A 60 3.31 -24.99 9.45
C ARG A 60 1.84 -25.35 9.66
N GLN A 61 1.46 -25.67 10.89
CA GLN A 61 0.08 -25.99 11.26
C GLN A 61 -0.84 -24.78 11.05
N GLN A 62 -0.48 -23.60 11.58
CA GLN A 62 -1.29 -22.39 11.39
C GLN A 62 -1.40 -22.00 9.92
N MET A 63 -0.30 -22.07 9.16
CA MET A 63 -0.33 -21.77 7.72
C MET A 63 -1.26 -22.74 6.97
N ALA A 64 -1.16 -24.04 7.26
CA ALA A 64 -2.00 -25.05 6.63
C ALA A 64 -3.49 -24.81 6.93
N SER A 65 -3.85 -24.56 8.19
CA SER A 65 -5.23 -24.26 8.60
C SER A 65 -5.77 -22.98 7.96
N LEU A 66 -4.91 -21.97 7.80
CA LEU A 66 -5.29 -20.67 7.21
C LEU A 66 -5.51 -20.76 5.69
N LEU A 67 -4.68 -21.53 5.00
CA LEU A 67 -4.77 -21.72 3.55
C LEU A 67 -5.88 -22.70 3.14
N TRP A 68 -6.17 -23.73 3.94
CA TRP A 68 -7.17 -24.76 3.66
C TRP A 68 -8.18 -24.89 4.81
N PRO A 69 -9.06 -23.89 5.01
CA PRO A 69 -10.06 -23.96 6.07
C PRO A 69 -11.01 -25.15 5.83
N GLY A 70 -11.43 -25.81 6.92
CA GLY A 70 -12.38 -26.94 6.85
C GLY A 70 -11.80 -28.25 6.30
N THR A 71 -10.48 -28.34 6.11
CA THR A 71 -9.83 -29.57 5.64
C THR A 71 -9.14 -30.28 6.80
N ASP A 72 -9.03 -31.62 6.73
CA ASP A 72 -8.29 -32.40 7.72
C ASP A 72 -6.84 -31.93 7.88
N SER A 73 -6.31 -31.99 9.11
CA SER A 73 -4.98 -31.49 9.46
C SER A 73 -3.86 -32.21 8.69
N GLU A 74 -3.95 -33.52 8.49
CA GLU A 74 -2.91 -34.26 7.77
C GLU A 74 -2.90 -33.88 6.28
N ARG A 75 -4.08 -33.77 5.67
CA ARG A 75 -4.22 -33.38 4.26
C ARG A 75 -3.75 -31.94 4.00
N SER A 76 -4.08 -31.01 4.90
CA SER A 76 -3.67 -29.61 4.77
C SER A 76 -2.15 -29.45 4.96
N GLN A 77 -1.55 -30.16 5.92
CA GLN A 77 -0.09 -30.16 6.09
C GLN A 77 0.65 -30.84 4.94
N GLY A 78 0.12 -31.94 4.40
CA GLY A 78 0.66 -32.58 3.19
C GLY A 78 0.64 -31.64 1.98
N SER A 79 -0.49 -30.94 1.79
CA SER A 79 -0.66 -29.93 0.72
C SER A 79 0.32 -28.77 0.87
N LEU A 80 0.53 -28.29 2.11
CA LEU A 80 1.52 -27.26 2.41
C LEU A 80 2.94 -27.72 2.05
N ARG A 81 3.33 -28.93 2.48
CA ARG A 81 4.66 -29.49 2.22
C ARG A 81 4.95 -29.60 0.72
N LEU A 82 4.00 -30.13 -0.05
CA LEU A 82 4.14 -30.25 -1.51
C LEU A 82 4.33 -28.88 -2.16
N ARG A 83 3.59 -27.87 -1.70
CA ARG A 83 3.64 -26.51 -2.28
C ARG A 83 4.96 -25.80 -1.95
N ILE A 84 5.44 -25.90 -0.71
CA ILE A 84 6.77 -25.41 -0.33
C ILE A 84 7.85 -26.09 -1.16
N HIS A 85 7.78 -27.42 -1.31
CA HIS A 85 8.77 -28.16 -2.10
C HIS A 85 8.77 -27.70 -3.57
N LYS A 86 7.59 -27.51 -4.18
CA LYS A 86 7.48 -26.96 -5.54
C LYS A 86 8.07 -25.56 -5.65
N LEU A 87 7.74 -24.66 -4.72
CA LEU A 87 8.26 -23.28 -4.73
C LEU A 87 9.78 -23.25 -4.57
N ASN A 88 10.35 -24.00 -3.62
CA ASN A 88 11.80 -24.03 -3.41
C ASN A 88 12.56 -24.66 -4.59
N ARG A 89 11.91 -25.50 -5.42
CA ARG A 89 12.52 -26.01 -6.67
C ARG A 89 12.55 -24.97 -7.79
N ILE A 90 11.58 -24.05 -7.83
CA ILE A 90 11.45 -23.03 -8.87
C ILE A 90 12.25 -21.78 -8.47
N CYS A 91 12.14 -21.38 -7.20
CA CYS A 91 12.82 -20.24 -6.61
C CYS A 91 13.56 -20.69 -5.35
N PRO A 92 14.77 -21.26 -5.49
CA PRO A 92 15.64 -21.54 -4.35
C PRO A 92 15.85 -20.29 -3.51
N GLY A 93 15.88 -20.43 -2.18
CA GLY A 93 16.06 -19.29 -1.28
C GLY A 93 14.81 -18.43 -1.05
N LEU A 94 13.63 -18.80 -1.56
CA LEU A 94 12.39 -18.05 -1.29
C LEU A 94 11.85 -18.27 0.14
N ILE A 95 11.81 -19.51 0.60
CA ILE A 95 11.23 -19.89 1.90
C ILE A 95 12.29 -20.55 2.77
N GLN A 96 12.56 -19.94 3.93
CA GLN A 96 13.32 -20.57 4.99
C GLN A 96 12.39 -21.48 5.81
N SER A 97 12.76 -22.75 5.92
CA SER A 97 12.02 -23.76 6.67
C SER A 97 12.76 -24.09 7.96
N HIS A 98 12.08 -23.97 9.10
CA HIS A 98 12.52 -24.52 10.38
C HIS A 98 11.73 -25.79 10.72
N LEU A 99 12.01 -26.37 11.89
CA LEU A 99 11.42 -27.63 12.36
C LEU A 99 9.89 -27.60 12.29
N ASN A 100 9.27 -26.54 12.84
CA ASN A 100 7.82 -26.38 12.90
C ASN A 100 7.27 -25.08 12.29
N SER A 101 8.14 -24.22 11.74
CA SER A 101 7.74 -22.94 11.14
C SER A 101 8.35 -22.73 9.77
N ILE A 102 7.79 -21.76 9.07
CA ILE A 102 8.23 -21.28 7.77
C ILE A 102 8.25 -19.75 7.80
N ALA A 103 9.23 -19.17 7.12
CA ALA A 103 9.38 -17.73 6.94
C ALA A 103 9.84 -17.46 5.50
N LEU A 104 9.68 -16.23 5.03
CA LEU A 104 10.47 -15.78 3.88
C LEU A 104 11.94 -15.81 4.29
N HIS A 105 12.83 -16.18 3.36
CA HIS A 105 14.25 -16.08 3.63
C HIS A 105 14.64 -14.61 3.86
N PRO A 106 15.58 -14.29 4.79
CA PRO A 106 15.93 -12.90 5.11
C PRO A 106 16.45 -12.07 3.92
N ALA A 107 16.99 -12.73 2.89
CA ALA A 107 17.44 -12.07 1.67
C ALA A 107 16.29 -11.68 0.70
N VAL A 108 15.08 -12.20 0.92
CA VAL A 108 13.92 -11.88 0.09
C VAL A 108 13.47 -10.46 0.35
N ARG A 109 13.43 -9.64 -0.71
CA ARG A 109 12.88 -8.28 -0.66
C ARG A 109 11.41 -8.31 -1.06
N HIS A 110 10.61 -7.46 -0.45
CA HIS A 110 9.23 -7.26 -0.86
C HIS A 110 8.76 -5.82 -0.64
N ASP A 111 7.79 -5.40 -1.43
CA ASP A 111 7.27 -4.04 -1.43
C ASP A 111 6.30 -3.73 -0.26
N LEU A 112 6.02 -4.69 0.63
CA LEU A 112 5.15 -4.51 1.80
C LEU A 112 5.84 -4.00 3.08
N GLY A 113 7.13 -3.66 3.05
CA GLY A 113 7.89 -3.27 4.26
C GLY A 113 7.28 -2.10 5.04
N PHE A 114 6.68 -1.13 4.35
CA PHE A 114 6.03 0.03 4.97
C PHE A 114 4.76 -0.30 5.76
N LEU A 115 4.19 -1.50 5.58
CA LEU A 115 3.04 -1.97 6.35
C LEU A 115 3.46 -2.62 7.68
N THR A 116 4.68 -3.15 7.77
CA THR A 116 5.12 -3.92 8.94
C THR A 116 6.12 -3.17 9.81
N GLN A 117 6.80 -2.15 9.28
CA GLN A 117 7.91 -1.45 9.97
C GLN A 117 7.56 -0.02 10.42
N ASP A 118 6.27 0.35 10.49
CA ASP A 118 5.80 1.72 10.78
C ASP A 118 6.47 2.82 9.95
N GLN A 119 6.97 2.46 8.77
CA GLN A 119 7.57 3.40 7.83
C GLN A 119 6.50 4.18 7.07
N GLU A 120 6.95 5.31 6.52
CA GLU A 120 6.18 6.08 5.54
C GLU A 120 6.02 5.26 4.26
N ILE A 121 4.84 5.37 3.64
CA ILE A 121 4.58 4.71 2.37
C ILE A 121 5.37 5.42 1.25
N PRO A 122 5.97 4.71 0.29
CA PRO A 122 6.62 5.35 -0.84
C PRO A 122 5.62 6.18 -1.68
N LEU A 123 6.04 7.36 -2.15
CA LEU A 123 5.16 8.26 -2.92
C LEU A 123 4.58 7.60 -4.17
N GLN A 124 5.35 6.77 -4.86
CA GLN A 124 4.91 6.05 -6.05
C GLN A 124 3.77 5.06 -5.73
N VAL A 125 3.85 4.40 -4.58
CA VAL A 125 2.79 3.52 -4.09
C VAL A 125 1.54 4.33 -3.74
N ALA A 126 1.72 5.46 -3.04
CA ALA A 126 0.61 6.34 -2.66
C ALA A 126 -0.13 6.92 -3.89
N LEU A 127 0.62 7.34 -4.91
CA LEU A 127 0.06 7.84 -6.18
C LEU A 127 -0.68 6.76 -6.95
N ALA A 128 -0.20 5.53 -6.89
CA ALA A 128 -0.87 4.44 -7.56
C ALA A 128 -2.15 4.03 -6.84
N ALA A 129 -2.27 4.26 -5.51
CA ALA A 129 -3.17 3.58 -4.56
C ALA A 129 -4.61 3.31 -5.04
N HIS A 130 -5.18 4.21 -5.84
CA HIS A 130 -6.54 4.15 -6.38
C HIS A 130 -6.77 2.95 -7.33
N ARG A 131 -5.70 2.37 -7.88
CA ARG A 131 -5.77 1.24 -8.81
C ARG A 131 -5.94 -0.13 -8.14
N GLY A 132 -5.98 -0.19 -6.80
CA GLY A 132 -6.13 -1.44 -6.07
C GLY A 132 -4.88 -2.33 -6.17
N HIS A 133 -3.91 -2.12 -5.28
CA HIS A 133 -2.60 -2.77 -5.43
C HIS A 133 -2.50 -4.11 -4.78
N LEU A 134 -2.95 -4.26 -3.54
CA LEU A 134 -2.53 -5.43 -2.79
C LEU A 134 -3.09 -6.72 -3.40
N ILE A 135 -2.19 -7.54 -3.94
CA ILE A 135 -2.46 -8.84 -4.57
C ILE A 135 -3.34 -8.69 -5.84
N GLY A 136 -3.33 -7.51 -6.46
CA GLY A 136 -4.08 -7.19 -7.67
C GLY A 136 -5.58 -7.45 -7.53
N SER A 137 -6.22 -7.86 -8.62
CA SER A 137 -7.67 -8.15 -8.67
C SER A 137 -8.01 -9.60 -8.27
N MET A 138 -7.12 -10.31 -7.57
CA MET A 138 -7.37 -11.70 -7.21
C MET A 138 -8.40 -11.84 -6.09
N GLU A 139 -9.29 -12.81 -6.26
CA GLU A 139 -10.30 -13.20 -5.28
C GLU A 139 -10.01 -14.59 -4.71
N PHE A 140 -10.27 -14.74 -3.41
CA PHE A 140 -10.08 -15.99 -2.67
C PHE A 140 -11.36 -16.38 -1.89
N PRO A 141 -12.46 -16.78 -2.57
CA PRO A 141 -13.75 -17.07 -1.92
C PRO A 141 -13.65 -18.09 -0.77
N ASP A 142 -12.77 -19.08 -0.93
CA ASP A 142 -12.56 -20.16 0.06
C ASP A 142 -11.73 -19.74 1.28
N ASN A 143 -11.29 -18.48 1.39
CA ASN A 143 -10.42 -18.01 2.47
C ASN A 143 -10.93 -16.71 3.12
N PRO A 144 -12.08 -16.73 3.83
CA PRO A 144 -12.68 -15.52 4.41
C PRO A 144 -11.75 -14.80 5.39
N GLN A 145 -10.98 -15.53 6.21
CA GLN A 145 -10.03 -14.94 7.15
C GLN A 145 -8.89 -14.19 6.45
N LEU A 146 -8.38 -14.73 5.34
CA LEU A 146 -7.33 -14.07 4.56
C LEU A 146 -7.88 -12.89 3.77
N ASN A 147 -9.10 -12.99 3.22
CA ASN A 147 -9.77 -11.86 2.59
C ASN A 147 -9.94 -10.69 3.57
N ALA A 148 -10.39 -10.96 4.81
CA ALA A 148 -10.50 -9.93 5.83
C ALA A 148 -9.14 -9.27 6.13
N MET A 149 -8.07 -10.06 6.19
CA MET A 149 -6.71 -9.54 6.36
C MET A 149 -6.24 -8.70 5.18
N ILE A 150 -6.46 -9.14 3.94
CA ILE A 150 -6.13 -8.38 2.72
C ILE A 150 -6.90 -7.06 2.69
N THR A 151 -8.20 -7.08 2.98
CA THR A 151 -9.03 -5.87 3.09
C THR A 151 -8.50 -4.92 4.14
N HIS A 152 -8.09 -5.42 5.32
CA HIS A 152 -7.47 -4.61 6.35
C HIS A 152 -6.21 -3.90 5.86
N TYR A 153 -5.27 -4.62 5.23
CA TYR A 153 -4.05 -4.00 4.70
C TYR A 153 -4.31 -3.06 3.52
N ARG A 154 -5.29 -3.35 2.65
CA ARG A 154 -5.74 -2.41 1.61
C ARG A 154 -6.22 -1.10 2.22
N GLN A 155 -7.01 -1.16 3.29
CA GLN A 155 -7.45 0.04 3.99
C GLN A 155 -6.28 0.80 4.64
N GLN A 156 -5.30 0.09 5.21
CA GLN A 156 -4.09 0.72 5.73
C GLN A 156 -3.29 1.45 4.63
N ILE A 157 -3.14 0.83 3.44
CA ILE A 157 -2.50 1.47 2.28
C ILE A 157 -3.25 2.75 1.90
N ILE A 158 -4.58 2.70 1.80
CA ILE A 158 -5.41 3.88 1.49
C ILE A 158 -5.19 4.99 2.52
N ASN A 159 -5.23 4.68 3.81
CA ASN A 159 -5.07 5.65 4.88
C ASN A 159 -3.66 6.28 4.89
N LYS A 160 -2.60 5.46 4.78
CA LYS A 160 -1.21 5.94 4.69
C LYS A 160 -1.00 6.79 3.43
N SER A 161 -1.57 6.38 2.30
CA SER A 161 -1.50 7.11 1.03
C SER A 161 -2.16 8.48 1.15
N ALA A 162 -3.40 8.54 1.65
CA ALA A 162 -4.12 9.79 1.83
C ALA A 162 -3.36 10.75 2.76
N SER A 163 -2.78 10.24 3.86
CA SER A 163 -1.97 11.05 4.77
C SER A 163 -0.70 11.63 4.11
N LEU A 164 0.04 10.81 3.36
CA LEU A 164 1.23 11.29 2.63
C LEU A 164 0.85 12.32 1.57
N LEU A 165 -0.14 12.02 0.74
CA LEU A 165 -0.60 12.91 -0.33
C LEU A 165 -1.13 14.22 0.25
N TYR A 166 -1.82 14.20 1.39
CA TYR A 166 -2.33 15.42 2.02
C TYR A 166 -1.19 16.33 2.51
N ARG A 167 -0.15 15.75 3.12
CA ARG A 167 1.06 16.50 3.52
C ARG A 167 1.77 17.11 2.32
N ASN A 168 1.93 16.36 1.24
CA ASN A 168 2.54 16.86 0.01
C ASN A 168 1.68 17.96 -0.64
N ALA A 169 0.36 17.78 -0.72
CA ALA A 169 -0.56 18.82 -1.21
C ALA A 169 -0.41 20.12 -0.44
N LYS A 170 -0.39 20.04 0.89
CA LYS A 170 -0.18 21.20 1.75
C LYS A 170 1.16 21.89 1.47
N ALA A 171 2.25 21.11 1.36
CA ALA A 171 3.57 21.67 1.04
C ALA A 171 3.59 22.37 -0.33
N CYS A 172 2.96 21.80 -1.35
CA CYS A 172 2.81 22.41 -2.66
C CYS A 172 2.00 23.72 -2.60
N ALA A 173 0.87 23.72 -1.89
CA ALA A 173 0.04 24.92 -1.73
C ALA A 173 0.79 26.07 -1.02
N LEU A 174 1.58 25.77 0.02
CA LEU A 174 2.43 26.74 0.70
C LEU A 174 3.50 27.34 -0.23
N ASN A 175 4.04 26.53 -1.13
CA ASN A 175 5.00 26.96 -2.14
C ASN A 175 4.33 27.58 -3.39
N LYS A 176 3.01 27.84 -3.35
CA LYS A 176 2.20 28.34 -4.47
C LYS A 176 2.20 27.44 -5.72
N ASP A 177 2.63 26.18 -5.57
CA ASP A 177 2.43 25.15 -6.59
C ASP A 177 1.02 24.57 -6.48
N TYR A 178 0.04 25.39 -6.86
CA TYR A 178 -1.37 25.04 -6.79
C TYR A 178 -1.70 23.87 -7.72
N ARG A 179 -1.02 23.75 -8.85
CA ARG A 179 -1.23 22.66 -9.81
C ARG A 179 -0.92 21.31 -9.16
N GLN A 180 0.27 21.16 -8.58
CA GLN A 180 0.64 19.90 -7.96
C GLN A 180 -0.20 19.61 -6.71
N SER A 181 -0.56 20.65 -5.95
CA SER A 181 -1.49 20.49 -4.82
C SER A 181 -2.86 19.96 -5.25
N ILE A 182 -3.44 20.50 -6.33
CA ILE A 182 -4.72 20.04 -6.88
C ILE A 182 -4.61 18.58 -7.32
N GLU A 183 -3.52 18.20 -7.99
CA GLU A 183 -3.29 16.81 -8.43
C GLU A 183 -3.31 15.84 -7.22
N PHE A 184 -2.58 16.15 -6.15
CA PHE A 184 -2.59 15.32 -4.93
C PHE A 184 -3.96 15.27 -4.24
N LEU A 185 -4.67 16.39 -4.13
CA LEU A 185 -5.99 16.43 -3.50
C LEU A 185 -7.04 15.63 -4.29
N ASN A 186 -7.00 15.69 -5.61
CA ASN A 186 -7.83 14.84 -6.46
C ASN A 186 -7.51 13.36 -6.28
N GLN A 187 -6.24 12.97 -6.15
CA GLN A 187 -5.88 11.59 -5.83
C GLN A 187 -6.45 11.14 -4.47
N ILE A 188 -6.45 12.00 -3.46
CA ILE A 188 -7.07 11.69 -2.16
C ILE A 188 -8.59 11.47 -2.31
N LEU A 189 -9.28 12.31 -3.10
CA LEU A 189 -10.72 12.16 -3.31
C LEU A 189 -11.07 10.94 -4.17
N LEU A 190 -10.17 10.46 -5.03
CA LEU A 190 -10.32 9.15 -5.69
C LEU A 190 -10.18 7.98 -4.71
N LEU A 191 -9.28 8.09 -3.74
CA LEU A 191 -9.03 7.06 -2.71
C LEU A 191 -10.09 7.05 -1.60
N SER A 192 -10.56 8.23 -1.23
CA SER A 192 -11.45 8.47 -0.10
C SER A 192 -12.47 9.52 -0.51
N PRO A 193 -13.51 9.14 -1.28
CA PRO A 193 -14.46 10.08 -1.88
C PRO A 193 -15.24 10.95 -0.88
N HIS A 194 -15.26 10.56 0.39
CA HIS A 194 -15.96 11.27 1.46
C HIS A 194 -15.01 12.07 2.37
N ASN A 195 -13.77 12.31 1.94
CA ASN A 195 -12.79 13.06 2.72
C ASN A 195 -13.08 14.56 2.66
N GLU A 196 -13.84 15.06 3.63
CA GLU A 196 -14.22 16.47 3.74
C GLU A 196 -13.03 17.41 3.89
N ALA A 197 -11.97 16.98 4.59
CA ALA A 197 -10.77 17.79 4.75
C ALA A 197 -10.07 18.01 3.41
N ALA A 198 -9.93 16.97 2.60
CA ALA A 198 -9.37 17.07 1.25
C ALA A 198 -10.27 17.91 0.33
N CYS A 199 -11.60 17.73 0.39
CA CYS A 199 -12.55 18.56 -0.37
C CYS A 199 -12.40 20.04 -0.03
N ARG A 200 -12.43 20.40 1.26
CA ARG A 200 -12.25 21.79 1.70
C ARG A 200 -10.89 22.35 1.27
N HIS A 201 -9.82 21.57 1.37
CA HIS A 201 -8.51 22.02 0.94
C HIS A 201 -8.49 22.26 -0.58
N LEU A 202 -9.08 21.38 -1.38
CA LEU A 202 -9.19 21.54 -2.83
C LEU A 202 -9.98 22.80 -3.21
N MET A 203 -11.11 23.04 -2.54
CA MET A 203 -11.86 24.30 -2.69
C MET A 203 -10.98 25.52 -2.40
N ARG A 204 -10.17 25.48 -1.32
CA ARG A 204 -9.27 26.58 -0.97
C ARG A 204 -8.21 26.82 -2.03
N VAL A 205 -7.54 25.76 -2.48
CA VAL A 205 -6.49 25.86 -3.52
C VAL A 205 -7.07 26.38 -4.84
N HIS A 206 -8.30 25.98 -5.20
CA HIS A 206 -8.95 26.53 -6.40
C HIS A 206 -9.14 28.04 -6.31
N VAL A 207 -9.59 28.58 -5.18
CA VAL A 207 -9.69 30.04 -4.99
C VAL A 207 -8.32 30.70 -5.02
N LEU A 208 -7.30 30.13 -4.35
CA LEU A 208 -5.93 30.66 -4.38
C LEU A 208 -5.30 30.62 -5.79
N SER A 209 -5.72 29.68 -6.63
CA SER A 209 -5.32 29.63 -8.04
C SER A 209 -6.11 30.59 -8.95
N GLY A 210 -7.06 31.37 -8.41
CA GLY A 210 -7.93 32.28 -9.15
C GLY A 210 -9.16 31.61 -9.80
N CYS A 211 -9.38 30.32 -9.54
CA CYS A 211 -10.41 29.50 -10.17
C CYS A 211 -11.62 29.31 -9.25
N ARG A 212 -12.34 30.39 -8.94
CA ARG A 212 -13.53 30.35 -8.06
C ARG A 212 -14.61 29.38 -8.52
N ALA A 213 -14.90 29.34 -9.82
CA ALA A 213 -15.89 28.42 -10.38
C ALA A 213 -15.55 26.95 -10.07
N ALA A 214 -14.28 26.56 -10.21
CA ALA A 214 -13.82 25.22 -9.89
C ALA A 214 -13.99 24.86 -8.40
N ALA A 215 -13.84 25.83 -7.50
CA ALA A 215 -14.08 25.62 -6.08
C ALA A 215 -15.57 25.32 -5.77
N ILE A 216 -16.49 26.02 -6.44
CA ILE A 216 -17.93 25.79 -6.32
C ILE A 216 -18.30 24.41 -6.90
N GLU A 217 -17.80 24.09 -8.10
CA GLU A 217 -18.01 22.79 -8.74
C GLU A 217 -17.48 21.63 -7.89
N THR A 218 -16.33 21.81 -7.25
CA THR A 218 -15.76 20.82 -6.32
C THR A 218 -16.72 20.51 -5.18
N TYR A 219 -17.30 21.54 -4.56
CA TYR A 219 -18.26 21.35 -3.47
C TYR A 219 -19.54 20.66 -3.94
N GLU A 220 -20.14 21.12 -5.05
CA GLU A 220 -21.40 20.55 -5.53
C GLU A 220 -21.23 19.09 -5.96
N GLY A 221 -20.11 18.76 -6.63
CA GLY A 221 -19.75 17.39 -6.96
C GLY A 221 -19.58 16.51 -5.71
N PHE A 222 -18.86 17.01 -4.71
CA PHE A 222 -18.65 16.32 -3.44
C PHE A 222 -19.96 16.09 -2.68
N ARG A 223 -20.81 17.12 -2.57
CA ARG A 223 -22.12 17.07 -1.94
C ARG A 223 -23.03 16.05 -2.62
N LYS A 224 -23.07 16.05 -3.95
CA LYS A 224 -23.83 15.07 -4.72
C LYS A 224 -23.37 13.64 -4.40
N ASN A 225 -22.05 13.40 -4.40
CA ASN A 225 -21.48 12.10 -4.06
C ASN A 225 -21.84 11.65 -2.63
N MET A 226 -21.74 12.52 -1.62
CA MET A 226 -22.14 12.17 -0.24
C MET A 226 -23.61 11.79 -0.15
N ARG A 227 -24.48 12.53 -0.84
CA ARG A 227 -25.92 12.25 -0.84
C ARG A 227 -26.24 10.92 -1.52
N GLU A 228 -25.61 10.64 -2.66
CA GLU A 228 -25.83 9.42 -3.43
C GLU A 228 -25.25 8.17 -2.74
N SER A 229 -24.05 8.27 -2.18
CA SER A 229 -23.35 7.12 -1.60
C SER A 229 -23.73 6.83 -0.15
N LEU A 230 -23.99 7.88 0.65
CA LEU A 230 -24.18 7.76 2.10
C LEU A 230 -25.52 8.33 2.60
N GLY A 231 -26.29 9.01 1.76
CA GLY A 231 -27.56 9.63 2.16
C GLY A 231 -27.42 10.80 3.14
N ILE A 232 -26.22 11.38 3.26
CA ILE A 232 -25.92 12.48 4.19
C ILE A 232 -25.44 13.73 3.44
N GLU A 233 -25.53 14.87 4.12
CA GLU A 233 -25.01 16.15 3.64
C GLU A 233 -23.60 16.42 4.22
N PRO A 234 -22.76 17.25 3.56
CA PRO A 234 -21.46 17.65 4.09
C PRO A 234 -21.55 18.32 5.47
N ASP A 235 -20.45 18.30 6.23
CA ASP A 235 -20.34 18.93 7.54
C ASP A 235 -20.53 20.46 7.49
N THR A 236 -20.74 21.05 8.67
CA THR A 236 -20.96 22.50 8.82
C THR A 236 -19.76 23.32 8.34
N LYS A 237 -18.52 22.83 8.52
CA LYS A 237 -17.30 23.55 8.10
C LYS A 237 -17.20 23.59 6.57
N THR A 238 -17.56 22.50 5.89
CA THR A 238 -17.56 22.37 4.43
C THR A 238 -18.64 23.24 3.81
N LYS A 239 -19.86 23.22 4.37
CA LYS A 239 -20.96 24.11 3.96
C LYS A 239 -20.62 25.60 4.14
N ARG A 240 -20.00 25.95 5.28
CA ARG A 240 -19.59 27.33 5.57
C ARG A 240 -18.58 27.84 4.55
N LEU A 241 -17.53 27.05 4.26
CA LEU A 241 -16.55 27.41 3.25
C LEU A 241 -17.19 27.63 1.87
N HIS A 242 -18.14 26.79 1.47
CA HIS A 242 -18.87 27.00 0.21
C HIS A 242 -19.63 28.33 0.20
N MET A 243 -20.35 28.64 1.29
CA MET A 243 -21.08 29.91 1.41
C MET A 243 -20.13 31.11 1.36
N ASP A 244 -19.00 31.05 2.06
CA ASP A 244 -17.97 32.09 2.03
C ASP A 244 -17.43 32.30 0.61
N ILE A 245 -17.24 31.21 -0.16
CA ILE A 245 -16.83 31.29 -1.57
C ILE A 245 -17.92 31.90 -2.47
N LEU A 246 -19.21 31.66 -2.20
CA LEU A 246 -20.33 32.26 -2.97
C LEU A 246 -20.49 33.77 -2.73
N THR A 247 -20.04 34.28 -1.59
CA THR A 247 -20.14 35.71 -1.25
C THR A 247 -18.88 36.51 -1.57
N LEU A 248 -17.82 35.89 -2.11
CA LEU A 248 -16.61 36.58 -2.55
C LEU A 248 -16.93 37.69 -3.57
N GLN A 249 -16.77 38.94 -3.14
CA GLN A 249 -16.97 40.16 -3.96
C GLN A 249 -15.65 40.81 -4.41
N HIS A 250 -14.50 40.53 -3.76
CA HIS A 250 -13.16 41.03 -4.11
C HIS A 250 -12.07 39.99 -3.80
N ASP A 251 -11.12 39.78 -4.71
CA ASP A 251 -10.13 38.69 -4.65
C ASP A 251 -8.96 38.90 -3.66
N SER A 252 -8.71 40.14 -3.21
CA SER A 252 -7.48 40.51 -2.45
C SER A 252 -7.53 40.13 -0.97
N ASP A 253 -8.59 40.51 -0.24
CA ASP A 253 -8.64 40.37 1.23
C ASP A 253 -8.84 38.91 1.70
N TYR A 254 -9.40 38.06 0.84
CA TYR A 254 -9.63 36.65 1.15
C TYR A 254 -8.42 35.76 0.81
N HIS A 255 -7.53 36.20 -0.08
CA HIS A 255 -6.31 35.47 -0.41
C HIS A 255 -5.41 35.35 0.83
N GLU A 256 -5.27 36.43 1.61
CA GLU A 256 -4.52 36.44 2.88
C GLU A 256 -5.20 35.59 3.96
N SER A 257 -6.53 35.67 4.10
CA SER A 257 -7.28 34.85 5.07
C SER A 257 -7.19 33.35 4.77
N MET A 258 -7.29 32.97 3.50
CA MET A 258 -7.21 31.57 3.07
C MET A 258 -5.79 31.01 3.12
N GLN A 259 -4.77 31.86 2.90
CA GLN A 259 -3.37 31.50 3.13
C GLN A 259 -3.11 31.28 4.63
N ALA A 260 -3.60 32.16 5.51
CA ALA A 260 -3.47 32.01 6.96
C ALA A 260 -4.18 30.75 7.51
N ASP A 261 -5.30 30.32 6.91
CA ASP A 261 -5.97 29.05 7.22
C ASP A 261 -5.13 27.81 6.86
N LEU A 262 -4.41 27.87 5.73
CA LEU A 262 -3.45 26.82 5.35
C LEU A 262 -2.25 26.78 6.30
N ASP A 263 -1.79 27.95 6.74
CA ASP A 263 -0.66 28.13 7.65
C ASP A 263 -1.01 27.74 9.10
N SER A 264 -2.25 27.95 9.57
CA SER A 264 -2.68 27.65 10.95
C SER A 264 -3.05 26.19 11.18
N SER A 265 -3.34 25.43 10.12
CA SER A 265 -3.62 23.99 10.18
C SER A 265 -2.34 23.12 10.36
N VAL A 266 -1.24 23.70 10.87
CA VAL A 266 0.13 23.12 10.95
C VAL A 266 0.38 22.30 12.22
N ILE A 267 -0.60 22.17 13.13
CA ILE A 267 -0.46 21.38 14.37
C ILE A 267 -1.20 20.05 14.26
#